data_AF-A0A9W8TQP9-F1
#
_entry.id   AF-A0A9W8TQP9-F1
#
_cell.length_a   1.000
_cell.length_b   1.000
_cell.length_c   1.000
_cell.angle_alpha   90.00
_cell.angle_beta   90.00
_cell.angle_gamma   90.00
#
_symmetry.space_group_name_H-M   'P 1'
#
loop_
_entity.id
_entity.type
_entity.pdbx_description
1 polymer ?
#
loop_
_entity_poly.entity_id
_entity_poly.type
_entity_poly.pdbx_seq_one_letter_code
_entity_poly.pdbx_strand_id
1 'polypeptide(L)'
;MAHAILNAWVGPAAVGDAPRNAAKHSERQSRTPSTQSLSARHLVFTGSFVSFYSFAGFTPYAPSKAAVRSLSDSLSQEMNLYAAAHPDLPPVRIHTVFPATMPTQSLEDENAVRTDLTKSLEEGDQILPPEECARRAIASLESGEELIPTSTIIRLVMASVIGRSVRGGFWKRLINTILG
;
A
#
# COMPACT_ATOMS: atom_id res chain seq x y z
N MET A 1 -7.36 -17.05 8.24
CA MET A 1 -6.93 -15.97 9.14
C MET A 1 -7.30 -14.59 8.62
N ALA A 2 -7.06 -14.24 7.36
CA ALA A 2 -7.40 -12.91 6.80
C ALA A 2 -8.87 -12.51 7.02
N HIS A 3 -9.82 -13.42 6.80
CA HIS A 3 -11.25 -13.17 7.02
C HIS A 3 -11.63 -12.71 8.44
N ALA A 4 -10.99 -13.26 9.48
CA ALA A 4 -11.31 -12.89 10.87
C ALA A 4 -10.81 -11.48 11.19
N ILE A 5 -9.63 -11.11 10.68
CA ILE A 5 -9.04 -9.78 10.83
C ILE A 5 -9.87 -8.75 10.08
N LEU A 6 -10.29 -9.07 8.85
CA LEU A 6 -11.13 -8.18 8.04
C LEU A 6 -12.50 -7.98 8.69
N ASN A 7 -13.14 -9.02 9.21
CA ASN A 7 -14.41 -8.88 9.91
C ASN A 7 -14.31 -7.98 11.16
N ALA A 8 -13.20 -8.07 11.90
CA ALA A 8 -12.93 -7.17 13.02
C ALA A 8 -12.72 -5.71 12.55
N TRP A 9 -12.17 -5.51 11.37
CA TRP A 9 -11.92 -4.20 10.76
C TRP A 9 -13.15 -3.56 10.10
N VAL A 10 -14.05 -4.39 9.56
CA VAL A 10 -15.32 -3.95 8.96
C VAL A 10 -16.37 -3.63 10.03
N GLY A 11 -16.23 -4.22 11.23
CA GLY A 11 -17.07 -3.90 12.38
C GLY A 11 -17.13 -2.40 12.70
N PRO A 12 -18.24 -1.93 13.31
CA PRO A 12 -18.39 -0.53 13.67
C PRO A 12 -17.17 -0.07 14.46
N ALA A 13 -16.55 1.04 14.03
CA ALA A 13 -15.41 1.60 14.72
C ALA A 13 -15.80 1.79 16.18
N ALA A 14 -15.05 1.19 17.10
CA ALA A 14 -15.24 1.49 18.51
C ALA A 14 -15.15 3.01 18.66
N VAL A 15 -16.23 3.63 19.13
CA VAL A 15 -16.25 5.05 19.50
C VAL A 15 -15.24 5.19 20.63
N GLY A 16 -14.02 5.59 20.30
CA GLY A 16 -12.90 5.52 21.24
C GLY A 16 -11.71 6.32 20.76
N ASP A 17 -11.90 7.64 20.68
CA ASP A 17 -10.89 8.66 21.06
C ASP A 17 -11.49 10.08 20.92
N ALA A 18 -12.70 10.26 21.48
CA ALA A 18 -13.16 11.61 21.81
C ALA A 18 -12.52 11.99 23.16
N PRO A 19 -11.86 13.15 23.28
CA PRO A 19 -11.29 13.57 24.55
C PRO A 19 -12.42 13.67 25.58
N ARG A 20 -12.33 12.87 26.64
CA ARG A 20 -13.15 13.00 27.84
C ARG A 20 -12.90 14.39 28.40
N ASN A 21 -13.78 15.36 28.13
CA ASN A 21 -14.09 16.46 29.05
C ASN A 21 -15.35 17.21 28.62
N ALA A 22 -16.15 17.56 29.64
CA ALA A 22 -17.31 18.44 29.65
C ALA A 22 -18.65 17.88 29.15
N ALA A 23 -19.36 17.22 30.08
CA ALA A 23 -20.81 17.20 30.08
C ALA A 23 -21.37 18.61 30.30
N LYS A 24 -22.39 18.99 29.50
CA LYS A 24 -23.65 19.67 29.87
C LYS A 24 -24.28 20.37 28.65
N HIS A 25 -25.31 19.78 28.06
CA HIS A 25 -26.70 20.29 28.08
C HIS A 25 -27.57 19.46 27.13
N SER A 26 -28.73 19.07 27.67
CA SER A 26 -29.82 18.39 26.98
C SER A 26 -30.47 19.34 25.98
N GLU A 27 -30.42 19.03 24.69
CA GLU A 27 -31.40 19.48 23.71
C GLU A 27 -31.66 18.38 22.67
N ARG A 28 -32.93 17.94 22.63
CA ARG A 28 -33.47 16.94 21.73
C ARG A 28 -33.66 17.56 20.35
N GLN A 29 -32.58 17.72 19.60
CA GLN A 29 -32.67 18.11 18.18
C GLN A 29 -32.91 16.88 17.32
N SER A 30 -34.01 16.93 16.57
CA SER A 30 -34.40 16.01 15.50
C SER A 30 -33.23 15.81 14.54
N ARG A 31 -32.59 14.63 14.61
CA ARG A 31 -31.57 14.21 13.64
C ARG A 31 -32.26 13.97 12.30
N THR A 32 -32.21 14.96 11.42
CA THR A 32 -32.13 14.69 9.99
C THR A 32 -30.96 13.72 9.77
N PRO A 33 -31.08 12.67 8.93
CA PRO A 33 -29.96 11.78 8.67
C PRO A 33 -28.96 12.56 7.82
N SER A 34 -28.01 13.22 8.49
CA SER A 34 -26.80 13.65 7.81
C SER A 34 -26.11 12.38 7.34
N THR A 35 -26.04 12.20 6.02
CA THR A 35 -25.18 11.19 5.39
C THR A 35 -23.74 11.57 5.72
N GLN A 36 -23.28 11.23 6.93
CA GLN A 36 -21.88 11.32 7.29
C GLN A 36 -21.15 10.34 6.37
N SER A 37 -20.33 10.86 5.44
CA SER A 37 -19.50 10.01 4.59
C SER A 37 -18.56 9.23 5.52
N LEU A 38 -18.78 7.92 5.60
CA LEU A 38 -17.93 7.04 6.38
C LEU A 38 -16.52 7.11 5.82
N SER A 39 -15.54 7.50 6.64
CA SER A 39 -14.15 7.58 6.21
C SER A 39 -13.65 6.19 5.81
N ALA A 40 -12.96 6.12 4.66
CA ALA A 40 -12.39 4.87 4.19
C ALA A 40 -11.32 4.37 5.19
N ARG A 41 -11.27 3.05 5.38
CA ARG A 41 -10.23 2.38 6.18
C ARG A 41 -9.12 1.93 5.25
N HIS A 42 -7.88 1.90 5.75
CA HIS A 42 -6.71 1.66 4.91
C HIS A 42 -5.85 0.54 5.47
N LEU A 43 -5.51 -0.43 4.62
CA LEU A 43 -4.51 -1.46 4.89
C LEU A 43 -3.35 -1.27 3.93
N VAL A 44 -2.14 -1.09 4.47
CA VAL A 44 -0.93 -0.83 3.69
C VAL A 44 0.04 -1.99 3.86
N PHE A 45 0.38 -2.63 2.74
CA PHE A 45 1.39 -3.68 2.64
C PHE A 45 2.72 -3.11 2.16
N THR A 46 3.83 -3.76 2.53
CA THR A 46 5.18 -3.40 2.07
C THR A 46 5.78 -4.54 1.26
N GLY A 47 5.77 -4.37 -0.06
CA GLY A 47 6.44 -5.22 -1.03
C GLY A 47 7.91 -4.85 -1.21
N SER A 48 8.45 -5.17 -2.38
CA SER A 48 9.77 -4.76 -2.86
C SER A 48 9.80 -4.85 -4.40
N PHE A 49 10.84 -4.33 -5.05
CA PHE A 49 11.09 -4.59 -6.47
C PHE A 49 11.01 -6.09 -6.81
N VAL A 50 11.55 -6.94 -5.93
CA VAL A 50 11.55 -8.40 -6.13
C VAL A 50 10.18 -9.06 -5.99
N SER A 51 9.14 -8.31 -5.59
CA SER A 51 7.75 -8.76 -5.70
C SER A 51 7.30 -8.96 -7.16
N PHE A 52 8.00 -8.33 -8.11
CA PHE A 52 7.68 -8.37 -9.54
C PHE A 52 8.65 -9.22 -10.35
N TYR A 53 9.94 -9.13 -10.01
CA TYR A 53 11.01 -9.75 -10.76
C TYR A 53 12.11 -10.25 -9.83
N SER A 54 12.41 -11.54 -9.89
CA SER A 54 13.44 -12.17 -9.06
C SER A 54 14.71 -12.44 -9.88
N PHE A 55 15.85 -12.45 -9.21
CA PHE A 55 17.16 -12.74 -9.80
C PHE A 55 18.07 -13.43 -8.77
N ALA A 56 19.23 -13.89 -9.24
CA ALA A 56 20.18 -14.66 -8.44
C ALA A 56 20.64 -13.90 -7.18
N GLY A 57 20.52 -14.56 -6.03
CA GLY A 57 20.81 -13.99 -4.71
C GLY A 57 19.56 -13.70 -3.88
N PHE A 58 18.40 -13.50 -4.51
CA PHE A 58 17.14 -13.19 -3.81
C PHE A 58 16.20 -14.38 -3.64
N THR A 59 16.64 -15.61 -3.93
CA THR A 59 15.82 -16.82 -3.84
C THR A 59 15.07 -17.00 -2.50
N PRO A 60 15.64 -16.74 -1.31
CA PRO A 60 14.89 -16.87 -0.06
C PRO A 60 13.96 -15.69 0.23
N TYR A 61 14.20 -14.52 -0.37
CA TYR A 61 13.48 -13.28 -0.08
C TYR A 61 12.34 -13.03 -1.07
N ALA A 62 12.60 -13.18 -2.37
CA ALA A 62 11.66 -12.85 -3.45
C ALA A 62 10.33 -13.62 -3.38
N PRO A 63 10.28 -14.94 -3.08
CA PRO A 63 9.00 -15.66 -3.00
C PRO A 63 8.08 -15.09 -1.91
N SER A 64 8.64 -14.70 -0.77
CA SER A 64 7.87 -14.10 0.32
C SER A 64 7.28 -12.74 -0.09
N LYS A 65 8.05 -11.92 -0.81
CA LYS A 65 7.61 -10.62 -1.30
C LYS A 65 6.63 -10.72 -2.46
N ALA A 66 6.73 -11.75 -3.30
CA ALA A 66 5.74 -12.06 -4.32
C ALA A 66 4.42 -12.54 -3.68
N ALA A 67 4.48 -13.35 -2.62
CA ALA A 67 3.30 -13.80 -1.89
C ALA A 67 2.55 -12.64 -1.22
N VAL A 68 3.27 -11.68 -0.60
CA VAL A 68 2.65 -10.46 -0.04
C VAL A 68 1.91 -9.68 -1.12
N ARG A 69 2.50 -9.52 -2.31
CA ARG A 69 1.86 -8.84 -3.42
C ARG A 69 0.62 -9.59 -3.94
N SER A 70 0.71 -10.91 -4.06
CA SER A 70 -0.47 -11.72 -4.46
C SER A 70 -1.59 -11.59 -3.43
N LEU A 71 -1.27 -11.58 -2.14
CA LEU A 71 -2.24 -11.39 -1.07
C LEU A 71 -2.90 -10.01 -1.16
N SER A 72 -2.13 -8.94 -1.34
CA SER A 72 -2.68 -7.59 -1.44
C SER A 72 -3.59 -7.42 -2.66
N ASP A 73 -3.18 -7.97 -3.81
CA ASP A 73 -3.93 -7.88 -5.06
C ASP A 73 -5.27 -8.64 -4.95
N SER A 74 -5.30 -9.81 -4.30
CA SER A 74 -6.52 -10.56 -4.03
C SER A 74 -7.43 -9.83 -3.03
N LEU A 75 -6.87 -9.35 -1.91
CA LEU A 75 -7.64 -8.62 -0.91
C LEU A 75 -8.28 -7.34 -1.46
N SER A 76 -7.58 -6.61 -2.33
CA SER A 76 -8.15 -5.43 -2.98
C SER A 76 -9.38 -5.78 -3.80
N GLN A 77 -9.32 -6.86 -4.58
CA GLN A 77 -10.47 -7.31 -5.38
C GLN A 77 -11.65 -7.70 -4.47
N GLU A 78 -11.38 -8.47 -3.42
CA GLU A 78 -12.39 -8.87 -2.44
C GLU A 78 -13.03 -7.66 -1.75
N MET A 79 -12.24 -6.68 -1.31
CA MET A 79 -12.75 -5.49 -0.61
C MET A 79 -13.49 -4.53 -1.53
N ASN A 80 -13.10 -4.42 -2.80
CA ASN A 80 -13.85 -3.65 -3.79
C ASN A 80 -15.23 -4.27 -4.05
N LEU A 81 -15.32 -5.61 -4.15
CA LEU A 81 -16.61 -6.31 -4.25
C LEU A 81 -17.43 -6.16 -2.98
N TYR A 82 -16.78 -6.22 -1.80
CA TYR A 82 -17.46 -6.04 -0.52
C TYR A 82 -18.07 -4.64 -0.37
N ALA A 83 -17.32 -3.59 -0.74
CA ALA A 83 -17.80 -2.21 -0.72
C ALA A 83 -18.97 -1.98 -1.69
N ALA A 84 -18.97 -2.65 -2.85
CA ALA A 84 -20.10 -2.60 -3.77
C ALA A 84 -21.36 -3.31 -3.23
N ALA A 85 -21.18 -4.40 -2.49
CA ALA A 85 -22.28 -5.16 -1.87
C ALA A 85 -22.84 -4.50 -0.60
N HIS A 86 -22.03 -3.72 0.13
CA HIS A 86 -22.39 -3.07 1.40
C HIS A 86 -22.10 -1.56 1.35
N PRO A 87 -22.90 -0.78 0.61
CA PRO A 87 -22.67 0.66 0.44
C PRO A 87 -22.91 1.47 1.73
N ASP A 88 -23.53 0.87 2.74
CA ASP A 88 -23.81 1.43 4.06
C ASP A 88 -22.61 1.31 5.03
N LEU A 89 -21.58 0.53 4.68
CA LEU A 89 -20.38 0.33 5.48
C LEU A 89 -19.19 1.18 4.97
N PRO A 90 -18.22 1.53 5.83
CA PRO A 90 -17.02 2.23 5.40
C PRO A 90 -16.21 1.35 4.44
N PRO A 91 -15.79 1.85 3.26
CA PRO A 91 -14.99 1.06 2.33
C PRO A 91 -13.59 0.80 2.91
N VAL A 92 -13.06 -0.40 2.68
CA VAL A 92 -11.70 -0.78 3.05
C VAL A 92 -10.82 -0.74 1.80
N ARG A 93 -9.84 0.16 1.79
CA ARG A 93 -8.86 0.31 0.70
C ARG A 93 -7.58 -0.43 1.05
N ILE A 94 -7.10 -1.22 0.09
CA ILE A 94 -5.83 -1.92 0.17
C ILE A 94 -4.80 -1.12 -0.62
N HIS A 95 -3.60 -0.97 -0.07
CA HIS A 95 -2.47 -0.32 -0.71
C HIS A 95 -1.23 -1.19 -0.54
N THR A 96 -0.33 -1.16 -1.50
CA THR A 96 0.95 -1.85 -1.44
C THR A 96 2.06 -0.91 -1.89
N VAL A 97 2.98 -0.63 -0.97
CA VAL A 97 4.17 0.19 -1.21
C VAL A 97 5.32 -0.71 -1.62
N PHE A 98 6.00 -0.32 -2.70
CA PHE A 98 7.19 -0.96 -3.23
C PHE A 98 8.36 0.02 -3.07
N PRO A 99 9.03 -0.02 -1.91
CA PRO A 99 10.14 0.87 -1.63
C PRO A 99 11.35 0.51 -2.51
N ALA A 100 12.09 1.54 -2.92
CA ALA A 100 13.43 1.45 -3.47
C ALA A 100 14.43 1.02 -2.40
N THR A 101 15.64 0.67 -2.83
CA THR A 101 16.75 0.40 -1.91
C THR A 101 17.06 1.65 -1.09
N MET A 102 17.16 1.48 0.23
CA MET A 102 17.40 2.58 1.17
C MET A 102 18.68 2.31 1.97
N PRO A 103 19.54 3.32 2.17
CA PRO A 103 20.72 3.20 2.99
C PRO A 103 20.29 3.10 4.46
N THR A 104 20.23 1.85 4.95
CA THR A 104 19.83 1.50 6.31
C THR A 104 20.83 0.48 6.84
N GLN A 105 20.91 0.32 8.16
CA GLN A 105 21.74 -0.72 8.77
C GLN A 105 21.45 -2.10 8.18
N SER A 106 20.17 -2.41 7.91
CA SER A 106 19.78 -3.67 7.30
C SER A 106 20.38 -3.89 5.91
N LEU A 107 20.57 -2.83 5.11
CA LEU A 107 21.22 -2.94 3.81
C LEU A 107 22.72 -3.21 3.95
N GLU A 108 23.37 -2.64 4.96
CA GLU A 108 24.79 -2.90 5.26
C GLU A 108 24.99 -4.36 5.68
N ASP A 109 24.15 -4.84 6.60
CA ASP A 109 24.19 -6.21 7.10
C ASP A 109 23.91 -7.22 5.96
N GLU A 110 22.95 -6.91 5.09
CA GLU A 110 22.66 -7.72 3.90
C GLU A 110 23.84 -7.73 2.92
N ASN A 111 24.46 -6.59 2.67
CA ASN A 111 25.63 -6.47 1.78
C ASN A 111 26.88 -7.20 2.32
N ALA A 112 27.00 -7.37 3.63
CA ALA A 112 28.11 -8.10 4.24
C ALA A 112 28.12 -9.60 3.87
N VAL A 113 26.93 -10.19 3.69
CA VAL A 113 26.76 -11.62 3.35
C VAL A 113 26.46 -11.86 1.87
N ARG A 114 26.15 -10.80 1.13
CA ARG A 114 25.77 -10.86 -0.29
C ARG A 114 26.97 -11.15 -1.19
N THR A 115 26.78 -12.07 -2.14
CA THR A 115 27.79 -12.44 -3.13
C THR A 115 28.06 -11.31 -4.13
N ASP A 116 29.29 -11.22 -4.64
CA ASP A 116 29.70 -10.20 -5.62
C ASP A 116 28.84 -10.19 -6.89
N LEU A 117 28.38 -11.36 -7.34
CA LEU A 117 27.46 -11.47 -8.46
C LEU A 117 26.14 -10.71 -8.18
N THR A 118 25.55 -10.89 -7.01
CA THR A 118 24.29 -10.20 -6.66
C THR A 118 24.51 -8.70 -6.50
N LYS A 119 25.63 -8.27 -5.92
CA LYS A 119 26.01 -6.84 -5.86
C LYS A 119 26.10 -6.23 -7.27
N SER A 120 26.74 -6.92 -8.21
CA SER A 120 26.84 -6.44 -9.60
C SER A 120 25.49 -6.31 -10.32
N LEU A 121 24.52 -7.16 -9.98
CA LEU A 121 23.16 -7.09 -10.53
C LEU A 121 22.35 -5.91 -9.97
N GLU A 122 22.74 -5.38 -8.82
CA GLU A 122 22.09 -4.26 -8.13
C GLU A 122 22.77 -2.91 -8.36
N GLU A 123 23.92 -2.86 -9.04
CA GLU A 123 24.66 -1.60 -9.31
C GLU A 123 23.81 -0.54 -10.03
N GLY A 124 22.80 -0.97 -10.80
CA GLY A 124 21.85 -0.09 -11.48
C GLY A 124 20.64 0.35 -10.64
N ASP A 125 20.52 -0.11 -9.39
CA ASP A 125 19.35 0.20 -8.56
C ASP A 125 19.42 1.64 -8.01
N GLN A 126 18.25 2.28 -7.93
CA GLN A 126 18.16 3.63 -7.41
C GLN A 126 18.14 3.60 -5.89
N ILE A 127 19.21 4.10 -5.26
CA ILE A 127 19.25 4.31 -3.81
C ILE A 127 18.48 5.57 -3.47
N LEU A 128 17.51 5.45 -2.56
CA LEU A 128 16.68 6.57 -2.10
C LEU A 128 16.81 6.72 -0.58
N PRO A 129 16.99 7.95 -0.05
CA PRO A 129 16.96 8.17 1.39
C PRO A 129 15.62 7.74 2.01
N PRO A 130 15.61 7.22 3.25
CA PRO A 130 14.36 6.76 3.90
C PRO A 130 13.27 7.84 3.98
N GLU A 131 13.64 9.08 4.28
CA GLU A 131 12.69 10.19 4.37
C GLU A 131 12.03 10.49 3.01
N GLU A 132 12.81 10.47 1.93
CA GLU A 132 12.29 10.70 0.58
C GLU A 132 11.41 9.53 0.12
N CYS A 133 11.78 8.29 0.47
CA CYS A 133 10.95 7.12 0.23
C CYS A 133 9.60 7.23 0.95
N ALA A 134 9.61 7.66 2.21
CA ALA A 134 8.40 7.89 3.00
C ALA A 134 7.54 9.01 2.40
N ARG A 135 8.15 10.15 2.03
CA ARG A 135 7.46 11.28 1.40
C ARG A 135 6.73 10.86 0.12
N ARG A 136 7.40 10.11 -0.76
CA ARG A 136 6.80 9.58 -2.00
C ARG A 136 5.67 8.61 -1.71
N ALA A 137 5.86 7.71 -0.74
CA ALA A 137 4.83 6.75 -0.36
C ALA A 137 3.56 7.44 0.16
N ILE A 138 3.72 8.44 1.05
CA ILE A 138 2.61 9.22 1.60
C ILE A 138 1.88 9.99 0.49
N ALA A 139 2.60 10.70 -0.37
CA ALA A 139 2.00 11.43 -1.49
C ALA A 139 1.18 10.52 -2.41
N SER A 140 1.68 9.32 -2.72
CA SER A 140 0.93 8.33 -3.51
C SER A 140 -0.29 7.78 -2.76
N LEU A 141 -0.19 7.53 -1.44
CA LEU A 141 -1.34 7.14 -0.61
C LEU A 141 -2.44 8.21 -0.62
N GLU A 142 -2.07 9.48 -0.49
CA GLU A 142 -2.98 10.63 -0.54
C GLU A 142 -3.63 10.78 -1.92
N SER A 143 -2.89 10.49 -3.00
CA SER A 143 -3.42 10.49 -4.38
C SER A 143 -4.39 9.33 -4.68
N GLY A 144 -4.49 8.38 -3.74
CA GLY A 144 -5.33 7.18 -3.84
C GLY A 144 -4.75 6.08 -4.73
N GLU A 145 -3.43 6.06 -4.95
CA GLU A 145 -2.76 4.95 -5.65
C GLU A 145 -2.79 3.68 -4.77
N GLU A 146 -3.16 2.55 -5.36
CA GLU A 146 -3.16 1.25 -4.69
C GLU A 146 -1.79 0.58 -4.77
N LEU A 147 -1.13 0.62 -5.93
CA LEU A 147 0.23 0.12 -6.11
C LEU A 147 1.18 1.31 -6.16
N ILE A 148 2.08 1.40 -5.18
CA ILE A 148 2.86 2.61 -4.91
C ILE A 148 4.35 2.32 -5.13
N PRO A 149 4.90 2.62 -6.31
CA PRO A 149 6.34 2.55 -6.55
C PRO A 149 7.03 3.82 -6.05
N THR A 150 8.13 3.69 -5.30
CA THR A 150 8.90 4.88 -4.85
C THR A 150 10.07 5.23 -5.78
N SER A 151 10.45 4.35 -6.72
CA SER A 151 11.42 4.61 -7.79
C SER A 151 10.83 4.46 -9.19
N THR A 152 11.47 5.11 -10.16
CA THR A 152 11.07 5.05 -11.58
C THR A 152 11.27 3.65 -12.17
N ILE A 153 12.32 2.94 -11.76
CA ILE A 153 12.60 1.56 -12.19
C ILE A 153 11.48 0.63 -11.74
N ILE A 154 11.06 0.72 -10.47
CA ILE A 154 9.93 -0.07 -9.96
C ILE A 154 8.65 0.29 -10.71
N ARG A 155 8.40 1.58 -10.99
CA ARG A 155 7.23 2.02 -11.77
C ARG A 155 7.24 1.45 -13.19
N LEU A 156 8.40 1.36 -13.83
CA LEU A 156 8.59 0.77 -15.16
C LEU A 156 8.39 -0.75 -15.16
N VAL A 157 8.97 -1.48 -14.20
CA VAL A 157 8.76 -2.93 -14.08
C VAL A 157 7.30 -3.26 -13.73
N MET A 158 6.69 -2.48 -12.84
CA MET A 158 5.26 -2.57 -12.61
C MET A 158 4.43 -2.28 -13.87
N ALA A 159 4.99 -1.55 -14.85
CA ALA A 159 4.37 -1.33 -16.16
C ALA A 159 4.56 -2.48 -17.15
N SER A 160 5.62 -3.27 -17.02
CA SER A 160 5.78 -4.47 -17.84
C SER A 160 4.99 -5.66 -17.29
N VAL A 161 4.78 -5.73 -15.98
CA VAL A 161 4.07 -6.84 -15.31
C VAL A 161 2.55 -6.63 -15.23
N ILE A 162 1.97 -5.66 -15.97
CA ILE A 162 0.55 -5.31 -15.87
C ILE A 162 -0.35 -6.46 -16.34
N GLY A 163 -0.79 -7.26 -15.38
CA GLY A 163 -1.93 -8.16 -15.48
C GLY A 163 -2.69 -8.19 -14.15
N ARG A 164 -3.96 -7.75 -14.17
CA ARG A 164 -5.00 -7.96 -13.12
C ARG A 164 -5.06 -7.06 -11.86
N SER A 165 -4.70 -5.77 -11.91
CA SER A 165 -5.03 -4.83 -10.81
C SER A 165 -5.98 -3.71 -11.27
N VAL A 166 -6.88 -3.26 -10.38
CA VAL A 166 -7.99 -2.33 -10.66
C VAL A 166 -7.43 -0.96 -11.06
N ARG A 167 -7.93 -0.45 -12.18
CA ARG A 167 -7.26 0.56 -13.00
C ARG A 167 -7.54 1.99 -12.51
N GLY A 168 -6.48 2.77 -12.29
CA GLY A 168 -6.47 4.17 -12.72
C GLY A 168 -6.27 4.20 -14.24
N GLY A 169 -7.05 4.99 -14.99
CA GLY A 169 -7.04 4.98 -16.46
C GLY A 169 -5.65 5.19 -17.10
N PHE A 170 -5.48 4.72 -18.34
CA PHE A 170 -4.23 4.79 -19.12
C PHE A 170 -3.58 6.18 -19.09
N TRP A 171 -4.38 7.24 -19.23
CA TRP A 171 -3.92 8.63 -19.20
C TRP A 171 -3.32 9.05 -17.85
N LYS A 172 -3.89 8.62 -16.73
CA LYS A 172 -3.35 8.92 -15.38
C LYS A 172 -1.98 8.28 -15.19
N ARG A 173 -1.78 7.07 -15.72
CA ARG A 173 -0.50 6.36 -15.67
C ARG A 173 0.57 7.01 -16.55
N LEU A 174 0.20 7.43 -17.76
CA LEU A 174 1.13 8.11 -18.67
C LEU A 174 1.59 9.45 -18.10
N ILE A 175 0.66 10.24 -17.56
CA ILE A 175 0.94 11.54 -16.94
C ILE A 175 1.86 11.37 -15.72
N ASN A 176 1.57 10.44 -14.81
CA ASN A 176 2.44 10.18 -13.64
C ASN A 176 3.82 9.62 -14.04
N THR A 177 3.98 9.05 -15.23
CA THR A 177 5.29 8.55 -15.69
C THR A 177 6.16 9.66 -16.29
N ILE A 178 5.53 10.67 -16.90
CA ILE A 178 6.24 11.79 -17.53
C ILE A 178 6.55 12.90 -16.52
N LEU A 179 5.68 13.12 -15.53
CA LEU A 179 5.80 14.26 -14.61
C LEU A 179 6.53 13.99 -13.30
N GLY A 180 6.86 12.74 -12.97
CA GLY A 180 7.63 12.38 -11.77
C GLY A 180 6.81 12.35 -10.49
#